data_AF-A0A7J4EH25-F1
#
_entry.id   AF-A0A7J4EH25-F1
#
_cell.length_a   1.000
_cell.length_b   1.000
_cell.length_c   1.000
_cell.angle_alpha   90.00
_cell.angle_beta   90.00
_cell.angle_gamma   90.00
#
_symmetry.space_group_name_H-M   'P 1'
#
loop_
_entity.id
_entity.type
_entity.pdbx_description
1 polymer ?
#
loop_
_entity_poly.entity_id
_entity_poly.type
_entity_poly.pdbx_seq_one_letter_code
_entity_poly.pdbx_strand_id
1 'polypeptide(L)'
;MSASEKIVLFIAAWILITLFVTGDADLEIFFVLITIGFIVAKELTAQYTTAQLKRKMNSFIYVFIIIFTALVGIKIINKLGL
;
A
#
# COMPACT_ATOMS: atom_id res chain seq x y z
N MET A 1 -19.53 -5.28 -15.38
CA MET A 1 -18.57 -4.58 -14.48
C MET A 1 -17.59 -3.78 -15.31
N SER A 2 -17.55 -2.48 -15.07
CA SER A 2 -16.53 -1.56 -15.58
C SER A 2 -15.14 -1.92 -15.05
N ALA A 3 -14.08 -1.51 -15.77
CA ALA A 3 -12.71 -1.71 -15.32
C ALA A 3 -12.43 -1.02 -13.97
N SER A 4 -13.04 0.15 -13.73
CA SER A 4 -12.97 0.87 -12.46
C SER A 4 -13.52 0.08 -11.29
N GLU A 5 -14.68 -0.57 -11.44
CA GLU A 5 -15.27 -1.39 -10.37
C GLU A 5 -14.38 -2.57 -10.00
N LYS A 6 -13.77 -3.23 -10.99
CA LYS A 6 -12.85 -4.36 -10.74
C LYS A 6 -11.62 -3.93 -9.94
N ILE A 7 -11.08 -2.75 -10.22
CA ILE A 7 -9.93 -2.18 -9.51
C ILE A 7 -10.29 -1.85 -8.07
N VAL A 8 -11.45 -1.22 -7.84
CA VAL A 8 -11.93 -0.90 -6.50
C VAL A 8 -12.14 -2.18 -5.68
N LEU A 9 -12.74 -3.22 -6.29
CA LEU A 9 -13.00 -4.50 -5.63
C LEU A 9 -11.70 -5.24 -5.29
N PHE A 10 -10.71 -5.20 -6.19
CA PHE A 10 -9.37 -5.75 -5.94
C PHE A 10 -8.68 -5.04 -4.77
N ILE A 11 -8.69 -3.70 -4.75
CA ILE A 11 -8.08 -2.91 -3.66
C ILE A 11 -8.80 -3.18 -2.34
N ALA A 12 -10.13 -3.24 -2.33
CA ALA A 12 -10.90 -3.53 -1.12
C ALA A 12 -10.62 -4.95 -0.59
N ALA A 13 -10.57 -5.95 -1.47
CA ALA A 13 -10.20 -7.31 -1.12
C ALA A 13 -8.77 -7.39 -0.59
N TRP A 14 -7.83 -6.67 -1.21
CA TRP A 14 -6.45 -6.61 -0.77
C TRP A 14 -6.33 -6.01 0.63
N ILE A 15 -7.00 -4.89 0.90
CA ILE A 15 -7.01 -4.25 2.23
C ILE A 15 -7.55 -5.22 3.30
N LEU A 16 -8.66 -5.91 3.01
CA LEU A 16 -9.24 -6.89 3.93
C LEU A 16 -8.32 -8.08 4.20
N ILE A 17 -7.71 -8.66 3.16
CA ILE A 17 -6.71 -9.74 3.29
C ILE A 17 -5.54 -9.25 4.13
N THR A 18 -5.05 -8.04 3.85
CA THR A 18 -3.91 -7.48 4.58
C THR A 18 -4.23 -7.30 6.05
N LEU A 19 -5.40 -6.71 6.38
CA LEU A 19 -5.90 -6.55 7.76
C LEU A 19 -6.00 -7.90 8.49
N PHE A 20 -6.48 -8.93 7.81
CA PHE A 20 -6.61 -10.27 8.40
C PHE A 20 -5.26 -10.94 8.65
N VAL A 21 -4.32 -10.82 7.71
CA VAL A 21 -2.98 -11.41 7.81
C VAL A 21 -2.12 -10.72 8.86
N THR A 22 -2.29 -9.40 9.04
CA THR A 22 -1.45 -8.62 9.95
C THR A 22 -2.11 -8.33 11.31
N GLY A 23 -3.22 -8.98 11.65
CA GLY A 23 -4.02 -8.66 12.84
C GLY A 23 -3.21 -8.58 14.16
N ASP A 24 -2.26 -9.50 14.34
CA ASP A 24 -1.32 -9.50 15.49
C ASP A 24 0.12 -9.14 15.08
N ALA A 25 0.35 -8.81 13.81
CA ALA A 25 1.67 -8.52 13.28
C ALA A 25 2.05 -7.05 13.49
N ASP A 26 3.36 -6.79 13.61
CA ASP A 26 3.90 -5.44 13.68
C ASP A 26 3.33 -4.55 12.55
N LEU A 27 2.91 -3.33 12.89
CA LEU A 27 2.35 -2.34 11.97
C LEU A 27 3.19 -2.18 10.69
N GLU A 28 4.50 -2.40 10.76
CA GLU A 28 5.40 -2.40 9.60
C GLU A 28 4.96 -3.38 8.51
N ILE A 29 4.59 -4.61 8.88
CA ILE A 29 4.20 -5.65 7.92
C ILE A 29 2.92 -5.25 7.20
N PHE A 30 1.97 -4.63 7.91
CA PHE A 30 0.77 -4.06 7.32
C PHE A 30 1.09 -2.98 6.28
N PHE A 31 1.96 -2.03 6.63
CA PHE A 31 2.38 -0.98 5.72
C PHE A 31 3.17 -1.49 4.50
N VAL A 32 4.00 -2.53 4.66
CA VAL A 32 4.68 -3.18 3.53
C VAL A 32 3.68 -3.83 2.59
N LEU A 33 2.80 -4.68 3.12
CA LEU A 33 1.85 -5.45 2.31
C LEU A 33 0.85 -4.55 1.59
N ILE A 34 0.38 -3.48 2.23
CA ILE A 34 -0.53 -2.53 1.57
C ILE A 34 0.19 -1.75 0.46
N THR A 35 1.46 -1.37 0.68
CA THR A 35 2.28 -0.69 -0.33
C THR A 35 2.54 -1.61 -1.54
N ILE A 36 2.89 -2.88 -1.31
CA ILE A 36 3.04 -3.89 -2.37
C ILE A 36 1.73 -4.04 -3.14
N GLY A 37 0.59 -4.14 -2.44
CA GLY A 37 -0.73 -4.20 -3.07
C GLY A 37 -1.00 -3.03 -4.00
N PHE A 38 -0.71 -1.81 -3.58
CA PHE A 38 -0.87 -0.63 -4.42
C PHE A 38 0.07 -0.62 -5.63
N ILE A 39 1.32 -1.09 -5.47
CA ILE A 39 2.27 -1.21 -6.57
C ILE A 39 1.78 -2.25 -7.59
N VAL A 40 1.35 -3.42 -7.13
CA VAL A 40 0.81 -4.48 -7.99
C VAL A 40 -0.46 -4.01 -8.69
N ALA A 41 -1.38 -3.37 -7.97
CA ALA A 41 -2.58 -2.78 -8.56
C ALA A 41 -2.23 -1.74 -9.62
N LYS A 42 -1.24 -0.87 -9.38
CA LYS A 42 -0.76 0.10 -10.37
C LYS A 42 -0.26 -0.59 -11.63
N GLU A 43 0.52 -1.65 -11.48
CA GLU A 43 1.13 -2.35 -12.61
C GLU A 43 0.08 -3.11 -13.42
N LEU A 44 -0.83 -3.83 -12.75
CA LEU A 44 -1.95 -4.54 -13.38
C LEU A 44 -2.90 -3.60 -14.13
N THR A 45 -3.02 -2.37 -13.65
CA THR A 45 -3.94 -1.37 -14.23
C THR A 45 -3.25 -0.41 -15.19
N ALA A 46 -1.93 -0.50 -15.36
CA ALA A 46 -1.11 0.48 -16.08
C ALA A 46 -1.56 0.70 -17.53
N GLN A 47 -2.05 -0.34 -18.21
CA GLN A 47 -2.53 -0.28 -19.60
C GLN A 47 -3.96 0.29 -19.73
N TYR A 48 -4.71 0.33 -18.64
CA TYR A 48 -6.13 0.72 -18.62
C TYR A 48 -6.37 2.06 -17.92
N THR A 49 -5.38 2.58 -17.18
CA THR A 49 -5.49 3.83 -16.43
C THR A 49 -4.94 5.04 -17.18
N THR A 50 -5.66 6.16 -17.09
CA THR A 50 -5.20 7.44 -17.65
C THR A 50 -3.98 7.98 -16.89
N ALA A 51 -3.20 8.84 -17.56
CA ALA A 51 -2.02 9.47 -16.95
C ALA A 51 -2.33 10.20 -15.63
N GLN A 52 -3.52 10.80 -15.52
CA GLN A 52 -3.96 11.52 -14.33
C GLN A 52 -4.22 10.58 -13.14
N LEU A 53 -4.85 9.42 -13.38
CA LEU A 53 -5.08 8.40 -12.35
C LEU A 53 -3.77 7.74 -11.91
N LYS A 54 -2.87 7.46 -12.86
CA LYS A 54 -1.52 6.95 -12.58
C LYS A 54 -0.72 7.90 -11.68
N ARG A 55 -0.85 9.21 -11.89
CA ARG A 55 -0.21 10.24 -11.05
C ARG A 55 -0.76 10.22 -9.62
N LYS A 56 -2.08 10.14 -9.46
CA LYS A 56 -2.73 10.03 -8.13
C LYS A 56 -2.30 8.75 -7.40
N MET A 57 -2.28 7.60 -8.08
CA MET A 57 -1.82 6.33 -7.50
C MET A 57 -0.36 6.40 -7.06
N ASN A 58 0.52 6.98 -7.89
CA ASN A 58 1.91 7.20 -7.51
C ASN A 58 2.03 8.08 -6.26
N SER A 59 1.26 9.18 -6.17
CA SER A 59 1.25 10.03 -4.96
C SER A 59 0.85 9.25 -3.72
N PHE A 60 -0.19 8.40 -3.81
CA PHE A 60 -0.58 7.52 -2.69
C PHE A 60 0.54 6.55 -2.29
N ILE A 61 1.17 5.89 -3.27
CA ILE A 61 2.30 4.98 -3.01
C ILE A 61 3.44 5.71 -2.30
N TYR A 62 3.80 6.93 -2.75
CA TYR A 62 4.86 7.72 -2.12
C TYR A 62 4.53 8.10 -0.68
N VAL A 63 3.29 8.52 -0.39
CA VAL A 63 2.87 8.84 0.98
C VAL A 63 2.99 7.61 1.88
N PHE A 64 2.53 6.45 1.42
CA PHE A 64 2.64 5.20 2.16
C PHE A 64 4.09 4.78 2.42
N ILE A 65 4.97 4.94 1.42
CA ILE A 65 6.41 4.68 1.58
C ILE A 65 7.02 5.60 2.63
N ILE A 66 6.72 6.90 2.61
CA ILE A 66 7.25 7.86 3.59
C ILE A 66 6.81 7.48 5.01
N ILE A 67 5.52 7.18 5.20
CA ILE A 67 4.98 6.75 6.50
C ILE A 67 5.68 5.47 6.95
N PHE A 68 5.82 4.49 6.06
CA PHE A 68 6.51 3.23 6.35
C PHE A 68 7.97 3.47 6.79
N THR A 69 8.72 4.27 6.03
CA THR A 69 10.12 4.61 6.37
C THR A 69 10.21 5.33 7.73
N ALA A 70 9.28 6.24 8.03
CA ALA A 70 9.24 6.92 9.32
C ALA A 70 8.97 5.94 10.48
N LEU A 71 8.01 5.03 10.34
CA LEU A 71 7.70 4.02 11.37
C LEU A 71 8.88 3.08 11.61
N VAL A 72 9.50 2.57 10.54
CA VAL A 72 10.70 1.74 10.64
C VAL A 72 11.84 2.51 11.31
N GLY A 73 12.06 3.76 10.92
CA GLY A 73 13.07 4.63 11.52
C GLY A 73 12.88 4.81 13.02
N ILE A 74 11.65 5.14 13.46
CA ILE A 74 11.31 5.27 14.89
C ILE A 74 11.57 3.97 15.63
N LYS A 75 11.17 2.82 15.06
CA LYS A 75 11.40 1.52 15.71
C LYS A 75 12.88 1.15 15.80
N ILE A 76 13.67 1.46 14.78
CA ILE A 76 15.12 1.25 14.81
C ILE A 76 15.77 2.11 15.89
N ILE A 77 15.42 3.39 15.98
CA ILE A 77 15.92 4.31 17.02
C ILE A 77 15.57 3.78 18.41
N ASN A 78 14.30 3.42 18.64
CA ASN A 78 13.83 2.85 19.90
C ASN A 78 14.55 1.53 20.25
N LYS A 79 14.84 0.66 19.26
CA LYS A 79 15.63 -0.56 19.48
C LYS A 79 17.11 -0.29 19.78
N LEU A 80 17.66 0.78 19.22
CA LEU A 80 19.05 1.19 19.45
C LEU A 80 19.21 1.96 20.77
N GLY A 81 18.11 2.32 21.44
CA GLY A 81 18.12 3.03 22.72
C GLY A 81 18.59 4.48 22.60
N LEU A 82 18.43 5.09 21.41
CA LEU A 82 18.73 6.49 21.13
C LEU A 82 17.53 7.40 21.44
#